data_AF-A0A147IJ25-F1
#
_entry.id   AF-A0A147IJ25-F1
#
_cell.length_a   1.000
_cell.length_b   1.000
_cell.length_c   1.000
_cell.angle_alpha   90.00
_cell.angle_beta   90.00
_cell.angle_gamma   90.00
#
_symmetry.space_group_name_H-M   'P 1'
#
loop_
_entity.id
_entity.type
_entity.pdbx_description
1 polymer ?
#
loop_
_entity_poly.entity_id
_entity_poly.type
_entity_poly.pdbx_seq_one_letter_code
_entity_poly.pdbx_strand_id
1 'polypeptide(L)' 'MREYKQLLLANKAWATELLEEKTDFFQRQTVGQKPDFLWIGCSDSRVTPEQMTMTPPGGMF' A
#
# COMPACT_ATOMS: atom_id res chain seq x y z
N MET A 1 -8.33 -20.30 14.40
CA MET A 1 -8.94 -19.03 13.90
C MET A 1 -9.03 -19.12 12.39
N ARG A 2 -10.10 -18.62 11.74
CA ARG A 2 -10.14 -18.56 10.27
C ARG A 2 -9.11 -17.51 9.80
N GLU A 3 -8.30 -17.84 8.80
CA GLU A 3 -7.17 -17.03 8.31
C GLU A 3 -7.58 -15.58 7.96
N TYR A 4 -8.76 -15.39 7.35
CA TYR A 4 -9.24 -14.04 7.02
C TYR A 4 -9.42 -13.14 8.25
N LYS A 5 -9.69 -13.70 9.44
CA LYS A 5 -9.83 -12.90 10.67
C LYS A 5 -8.50 -12.31 11.11
N GLN A 6 -7.40 -13.05 10.91
CA GLN A 6 -6.06 -12.54 11.20
C GLN A 6 -5.68 -11.44 10.21
N LEU A 7 -5.99 -11.62 8.93
CA LEU A 7 -5.76 -10.59 7.91
C LEU A 7 -6.53 -9.29 8.22
N LEU A 8 -7.80 -9.39 8.61
CA LEU A 8 -8.59 -8.21 9.01
C LEU A 8 -8.07 -7.55 10.29
N LEU A 9 -7.56 -8.33 11.25
CA LEU A 9 -6.96 -7.79 12.47
C LEU A 9 -5.66 -7.05 12.15
N ALA A 10 -4.80 -7.65 11.32
CA ALA A 10 -3.55 -7.04 10.88
C ALA A 10 -3.79 -5.74 10.09
N ASN A 11 -4.79 -5.72 9.20
CA ASN A 11 -5.15 -4.51 8.47
C ASN A 11 -5.62 -3.37 9.40
N LYS A 12 -6.41 -3.68 10.43
CA LYS A 12 -6.83 -2.68 11.42
C LYS A 12 -5.66 -2.12 12.22
N ALA A 13 -4.76 -2.99 12.67
CA ALA A 13 -3.55 -2.58 13.40
C ALA A 13 -2.68 -1.65 12.52
N TRP A 14 -2.36 -2.10 11.30
CA TRP A 14 -1.59 -1.31 10.32
C TRP A 14 -2.22 0.06 10.04
N ALA A 15 -3.53 0.13 9.81
CA ALA A 15 -4.20 1.41 9.53
C ALA A 15 -4.16 2.36 10.73
N THR A 16 -4.20 1.82 11.96
CA THR A 16 -4.14 2.61 13.19
C THR A 16 -2.72 3.15 13.39
N GLU A 17 -1.71 2.28 13.35
CA GLU A 17 -0.30 2.63 13.49
C GLU A 17 0.14 3.66 12.44
N LEU A 18 -0.28 3.48 11.18
CA LEU A 18 0.04 4.41 10.11
C LEU A 18 -0.54 5.81 10.33
N LEU A 19 -1.74 5.90 10.91
CA LEU A 19 -2.37 7.19 11.22
C LEU A 19 -1.74 7.86 12.44
N GLU A 20 -1.19 7.10 13.38
CA GLU A 20 -0.41 7.64 14.50
C GLU A 20 0.90 8.27 13.99
N GLU A 21 1.57 7.65 13.02
CA GLU A 21 2.79 8.17 12.40
C GLU A 21 2.53 9.29 11.37
N LYS A 22 1.48 9.14 10.56
CA LYS A 22 1.17 9.99 9.40
C LYS A 22 -0.34 10.23 9.31
N THR A 23 -0.82 11.15 10.14
CA THR A 23 -2.25 11.52 10.25
C THR A 23 -2.88 11.94 8.92
N ASP A 24 -2.09 12.49 8.00
CA ASP A 24 -2.54 12.97 6.69
C ASP A 24 -2.46 11.91 5.57
N PHE A 25 -2.00 10.69 5.87
CA PHE A 25 -1.68 9.67 4.86
C PHE A 25 -2.85 9.40 3.92
N PHE A 26 -4.03 9.06 4.44
CA PHE A 26 -5.19 8.76 3.61
C PHE A 26 -5.76 10.00 2.91
N GLN A 27 -5.66 11.19 3.51
CA GLN A 27 -6.08 12.43 2.86
C GLN A 27 -5.25 12.72 1.60
N ARG A 28 -3.94 12.45 1.64
CA ARG A 28 -3.09 12.61 0.45
C ARG A 28 -3.46 11.62 -0.66
N GLN A 29 -3.99 10.44 -0.32
CA GLN A 29 -4.40 9.44 -1.30
C GLN A 29 -5.75 9.74 -1.98
N THR A 30 -6.57 10.64 -1.45
CA THR A 30 -7.84 11.02 -2.10
C THR A 30 -7.65 12.04 -3.22
N VAL A 31 -6.52 12.74 -3.23
CA VAL A 31 -6.13 13.60 -4.34
C VAL A 31 -5.76 12.68 -5.51
N GLY A 32 -6.36 12.91 -6.68
CA GLY A 32 -6.18 12.03 -7.84
C GLY A 32 -4.71 11.73 -8.13
N GLN A 33 -4.40 10.45 -8.38
CA GLN A 33 -3.05 9.99 -8.65
C GLN A 33 -2.72 10.14 -10.15
N LYS A 34 -1.48 10.53 -10.43
CA LYS A 34 -0.91 10.55 -11.79
C LYS A 34 0.41 9.78 -11.75
N PRO A 35 0.38 8.44 -11.88
CA PRO A 35 1.58 7.62 -11.84
C PRO A 35 2.48 7.93 -13.05
N ASP A 36 3.80 7.95 -12.81
CA ASP A 36 4.80 8.21 -13.84
C ASP A 36 5.12 6.96 -14.66
N PHE A 37 4.83 5.77 -14.10
CA PHE A 37 5.19 4.48 -14.67
C PHE A 37 4.00 3.51 -14.69
N LEU A 38 3.99 2.64 -15.70
CA LEU A 38 3.15 1.43 -15.73
C LEU A 38 4.05 0.24 -15.42
N TRP A 39 3.68 -0.57 -14.42
CA TRP A 39 4.42 -1.76 -14.04
C TRP A 39 3.67 -3.04 -14.43
N ILE A 40 4.16 -3.73 -15.46
CA ILE A 40 3.63 -5.05 -15.85
C ILE A 40 4.54 -6.13 -15.27
N GLY A 41 4.10 -6.72 -14.15
CA GLY A 41 4.85 -7.73 -13.40
C GLY A 41 4.33 -9.16 -13.59
N CYS A 42 5.15 -10.13 -13.16
CA CYS A 42 4.71 -11.52 -13.01
C CYS A 42 3.71 -11.64 -11.85
N SER A 43 2.65 -12.44 -12.02
CA SER A 43 1.64 -12.70 -10.98
C SER A 43 2.19 -13.34 -9.71
N ASP A 44 3.38 -13.96 -9.78
CA ASP A 44 4.04 -14.51 -8.60
C ASP A 44 4.33 -13.45 -7.52
N SER A 45 4.42 -12.16 -7.90
CA SER A 45 4.57 -11.01 -7.00
C SER A 45 5.60 -11.22 -5.87
N ARG A 46 6.70 -11.93 -6.15
CA ARG A 46 7.68 -12.38 -5.14
C ARG A 46 8.36 -11.22 -4.39
N VAL A 47 8.41 -10.05 -5.02
CA VAL A 47 8.81 -8.78 -4.42
C VAL A 47 7.88 -7.71 -4.96
N THR A 48 7.40 -6.83 -4.08
CA THR A 48 6.54 -5.71 -4.51
C THR A 48 7.39 -4.67 -5.26
N PRO A 49 6.91 -4.16 -6.41
CA PRO A 49 7.66 -3.18 -7.21
C PRO A 49 8.04 -1.95 -6.40
N GLU A 50 7.12 -1.44 -5.59
CA GLU A 50 7.31 -0.24 -4.76
C GLU A 50 8.50 -0.39 -3.80
N GLN A 51 8.70 -1.60 -3.25
CA GLN A 51 9.84 -1.89 -2.38
C GLN A 51 11.16 -1.93 -3.15
N MET A 52 11.17 -2.49 -4.35
CA MET A 52 12.37 -2.57 -5.19
C MET A 52 12.83 -1.20 -5.68
N THR A 53 11.88 -0.33 -6.05
CA THR A 53 12.15 0.96 -6.68
C THR A 53 12.12 2.13 -5.70
N MET A 54 11.75 1.89 -4.45
CA MET A 54 11.52 2.92 -3.43
C MET A 54 10.51 3.99 -3.88
N THR A 55 9.54 3.59 -4.70
CA THR A 55 8.52 4.51 -5.23
C THR A 55 7.42 4.74 -4.19
N PRO A 56 6.93 5.98 -4.02
CA PRO A 56 5.81 6.25 -3.14
C PRO A 56 4.50 5.63 -3.67
N PRO A 57 3.53 5.34 -2.78
CA PRO A 57 2.19 4.90 -3.19
C PRO A 57 1.57 5.89 -4.19
N GLY A 58 1.00 5.37 -5.27
CA GLY A 58 0.42 6.15 -6.37
C GLY A 58 1.42 6.60 -7.45
N GLY A 59 2.70 6.24 -7.34
CA GLY A 59 3.72 6.51 -8.36
C GLY A 59 3.75 5.50 -9.52
N MET A 60 3.09 4.36 -9.39
CA MET A 60 2.97 3.31 -10.41
C MET A 60 1.51 2.94 -10.69
N PHE A 61 1.22 2.59 -11.95
CA PHE A 61 -0.01 1.94 -12.40
C PHE A 61 0.21 0.45 -12.58
#